data_AF-A0A1Z5YRK0-F1
#
_entry.id   AF-A0A1Z5YRK0-F1
#
_cell.length_a   1.000
_cell.length_b   1.000
_cell.length_c   1.000
_cell.angle_alpha   90.00
_cell.angle_beta   90.00
_cell.angle_gamma   90.00
#
_symmetry.space_group_name_H-M   'P 1'
#
loop_
_entity.id
_entity.type
_entity.pdbx_description
1 polymer ?
#
loop_
_entity_poly.entity_id
_entity_poly.type
_entity_poly.pdbx_seq_one_letter_code
_entity_poly.pdbx_strand_id
1 'polypeptide(L)' 'IADIAIFPWYGGLVEGWLYGASDFLGVQAYPHVKAWADRLLARPAVQRGRRVNRITGPAEDQLPERHDASDFTASQKP' A
#
# COMPACT_ATOMS: atom_id res chain seq x y z
N ILE A 1 15.25 0.88 6.02
CA ILE A 1 14.02 1.12 6.81
C ILE A 1 13.44 2.52 6.62
N ALA A 2 14.24 3.54 6.29
CA ALA A 2 13.72 4.87 5.95
C ALA A 2 12.62 4.80 4.86
N ASP A 3 12.84 4.04 3.78
CA ASP A 3 11.83 3.82 2.76
C ASP A 3 10.53 3.20 3.31
N ILE A 4 10.63 2.27 4.26
CA ILE A 4 9.47 1.61 4.89
C ILE A 4 8.65 2.63 5.68
N ALA A 5 9.30 3.59 6.34
CA ALA A 5 8.63 4.64 7.11
C ALA A 5 7.97 5.69 6.21
N ILE A 6 8.62 6.05 5.10
CA ILE A 6 8.17 7.13 4.20
C ILE A 6 7.07 6.63 3.24
N PHE A 7 7.19 5.40 2.74
CA PHE A 7 6.34 4.85 1.68
C PHE A 7 4.83 4.84 1.96
N PRO A 8 4.35 4.41 3.13
CA PRO A 8 2.91 4.40 3.41
C PRO A 8 2.27 5.79 3.30
N TRP A 9 3.06 6.86 3.49
CA TRP A 9 2.61 8.25 3.41
C TRP A 9 2.84 8.86 2.02
N TYR A 10 4.09 8.99 1.60
CA TYR A 10 4.42 9.68 0.36
C TYR A 10 4.09 8.83 -0.86
N GLY A 11 4.37 7.52 -0.78
CA GLY A 11 3.93 6.56 -1.79
C GLY A 11 2.40 6.56 -1.89
N GLY A 12 1.70 6.47 -0.75
CA GLY A 12 0.24 6.52 -0.72
C GLY A 12 -0.36 7.79 -1.33
N LEU A 13 0.28 8.95 -1.14
CA LEU A 13 -0.15 10.22 -1.77
C LEU A 13 0.06 10.22 -3.30
N VAL A 14 1.23 9.81 -3.79
CA VAL A 14 1.51 9.81 -5.24
C VAL A 14 0.76 8.72 -6.00
N GLU A 15 0.35 7.64 -5.32
CA GLU A 15 -0.54 6.61 -5.87
C GLU A 15 -2.03 6.94 -5.70
N GLY A 16 -2.36 8.05 -5.03
CA GLY A 16 -3.73 8.54 -4.86
C GLY A 16 -4.62 7.76 -3.90
N TRP A 17 -4.04 7.05 -2.95
CA TRP A 17 -4.79 6.30 -1.95
C TRP A 17 -5.21 7.13 -0.73
N LEU A 18 -4.60 8.31 -0.57
CA LEU A 18 -4.76 9.12 0.63
C LEU A 18 -5.53 10.40 0.33
N TYR A 19 -6.59 10.61 1.12
CA TYR A 19 -7.34 11.86 1.23
C TYR A 19 -8.01 12.41 -0.03
N GLY A 20 -7.95 11.70 -1.17
CA GLY A 20 -8.39 12.24 -2.45
C GLY A 20 -7.63 13.52 -2.85
N ALA A 21 -6.38 13.67 -2.39
CA ALA A 21 -5.63 14.93 -2.46
C ALA A 21 -4.66 15.03 -3.65
N SER A 22 -4.56 14.00 -4.49
CA SER A 22 -3.54 13.91 -5.54
C SER A 22 -3.57 15.08 -6.54
N ASP A 23 -4.75 15.48 -6.98
CA ASP A 23 -4.90 16.58 -7.93
C ASP A 23 -4.58 17.93 -7.29
N PHE A 24 -5.08 18.15 -6.06
CA PHE A 24 -4.84 19.39 -5.31
C PHE A 24 -3.34 19.60 -5.02
N LEU A 25 -2.62 18.55 -4.66
CA LEU A 25 -1.18 18.58 -4.40
C LEU A 25 -0.32 18.47 -5.67
N GLY A 26 -0.94 18.30 -6.84
CA GLY A 26 -0.24 18.18 -8.12
C GLY A 26 0.77 17.03 -8.16
N VAL A 27 0.43 15.87 -7.57
CA VAL A 27 1.42 14.80 -7.34
C VAL A 27 2.08 14.26 -8.61
N GLN A 28 1.45 14.47 -9.77
CA GLN A 28 1.98 14.11 -11.09
C GLN A 28 3.29 14.86 -11.43
N ALA A 29 3.57 15.98 -10.78
CA ALA A 29 4.80 16.74 -10.95
C ALA A 29 6.02 16.11 -10.24
N TYR A 30 5.87 14.99 -9.54
CA TYR A 30 6.95 14.32 -8.80
C TYR A 30 7.36 12.97 -9.43
N PRO A 31 7.96 12.96 -10.64
CA PRO A 31 8.22 11.73 -11.39
C PRO A 31 9.16 10.76 -10.66
N HIS A 32 10.14 11.27 -9.91
CA HIS A 32 11.05 10.44 -9.14
C HIS A 32 10.40 9.78 -7.92
N VAL A 33 9.44 10.46 -7.29
CA VAL A 33 8.68 9.90 -6.17
C VAL A 33 7.75 8.82 -6.68
N LYS A 34 7.08 9.03 -7.82
CA LYS A 34 6.27 8.00 -8.49
C LYS A 34 7.10 6.77 -8.83
N ALA A 35 8.24 6.94 -9.52
CA ALA A 35 9.13 5.84 -9.87
C ALA A 35 9.72 5.11 -8.66
N TRP A 36 9.93 5.81 -7.54
CA TRP A 36 10.32 5.18 -6.26
C TRP A 36 9.17 4.36 -5.66
N ALA A 37 7.95 4.90 -5.63
CA ALA A 37 6.78 4.21 -5.12
C ALA A 37 6.49 2.92 -5.92
N ASP A 38 6.57 3.00 -7.26
CA ASP A 38 6.40 1.84 -8.17
C ASP A 38 7.41 0.72 -7.88
N ARG A 39 8.70 1.07 -7.70
CA ARG A 39 9.73 0.08 -7.36
C ARG A 39 9.49 -0.58 -6.01
N LEU A 40 8.97 0.16 -5.02
CA LEU A 40 8.62 -0.41 -3.73
C LEU A 40 7.39 -1.31 -3.82
N LEU A 41 6.39 -0.91 -4.61
CA LEU A 41 5.18 -1.72 -4.84
C LEU A 41 5.45 -3.03 -5.55
N ALA A 42 6.47 -3.10 -6.40
CA ALA A 42 6.90 -4.34 -7.03
C ALA A 42 7.43 -5.39 -6.03
N ARG A 43 7.74 -5.00 -4.78
CA ARG A 43 8.29 -5.92 -3.78
C ARG A 43 7.17 -6.80 -3.19
N PRO A 44 7.27 -8.14 -3.24
CA PRO A 44 6.25 -9.03 -2.68
C PRO A 44 5.98 -8.81 -1.19
N ALA A 45 7.00 -8.41 -0.42
CA ALA A 45 6.86 -8.10 1.01
C ALA A 45 6.04 -6.83 1.25
N VAL A 46 6.15 -5.81 0.38
CA VAL A 46 5.36 -4.57 0.49
C VAL A 46 3.90 -4.87 0.14
N GLN A 47 3.66 -5.65 -0.92
CA GLN A 47 2.32 -6.10 -1.31
C GLN A 47 1.63 -6.86 -0.16
N ARG A 48 2.30 -7.83 0.46
CA ARG A 48 1.75 -8.56 1.61
C ARG A 48 1.57 -7.66 2.84
N GLY A 49 2.59 -6.88 3.21
CA GLY A 49 2.58 -6.06 4.41
C GLY A 49 1.48 -4.99 4.40
N ARG A 50 1.16 -4.40 3.25
CA ARG A 50 0.08 -3.42 3.11
C ARG A 50 -1.33 -3.96 3.41
N ARG A 51 -1.51 -5.29 3.34
CA ARG A 51 -2.81 -5.95 3.57
C ARG A 51 -3.09 -6.17 5.06
N VAL A 52 -2.05 -6.35 5.86
CA VAL A 52 -2.14 -6.70 7.29
C VAL A 52 -2.83 -5.57 8.07
N ASN A 53 -3.82 -5.94 8.89
CA ASN A 53 -4.68 -5.05 9.67
C ASN A 53 -5.49 -4.03 8.85
N ARG A 54 -5.55 -4.19 7.53
CA ARG A 54 -6.40 -3.35 6.68
C ARG A 54 -7.82 -3.88 6.69
N ILE A 55 -8.77 -3.01 7.03
CA ILE A 55 -10.21 -3.30 7.12
C ILE A 55 -11.05 -2.47 6.13
N THR A 56 -10.41 -1.75 5.22
CA THR A 56 -11.05 -0.90 4.21
C THR A 56 -10.42 -1.12 2.83
N GLY A 57 -11.12 -0.70 1.78
CA GLY A 57 -10.69 -0.89 0.39
C GLY A 57 -11.18 -2.22 -0.22
N PRO A 58 -10.64 -2.64 -1.37
CA PRO A 58 -11.01 -3.92 -2.01
C PRO A 58 -10.71 -5.13 -1.11
N ALA A 59 -11.53 -6.17 -1.17
CA ALA A 59 -11.42 -7.33 -0.27
C ALA A 59 -10.09 -8.09 -0.45
N GLU A 60 -9.58 -8.16 -1.68
CA GLU A 60 -8.29 -8.76 -2.02
C GLU A 60 -7.10 -8.06 -1.34
N ASP A 61 -7.25 -6.77 -1.02
CA ASP A 61 -6.25 -5.96 -0.35
C ASP A 61 -6.36 -6.02 1.19
N GLN A 62 -7.38 -6.69 1.74
CA GLN A 62 -7.61 -6.75 3.18
C GLN A 62 -7.09 -8.05 3.80
N LEU A 63 -6.52 -7.92 5.00
CA LEU A 63 -6.21 -9.01 5.91
C LEU A 63 -6.35 -8.46 7.34
N PRO A 64 -7.56 -8.51 7.95
CA PRO A 64 -7.86 -7.86 9.23
C PRO A 64 -6.91 -8.29 10.36
N GLU A 65 -6.51 -9.56 10.36
CA GLU A 65 -5.55 -10.12 11.30
C GLU A 65 -4.58 -11.06 10.58
N ARG A 66 -3.35 -11.15 11.09
CA ARG A 66 -2.34 -12.09 10.60
C ARG A 66 -1.73 -12.84 11.78
N HIS A 67 -1.88 -14.15 11.78
CA HIS A 67 -1.37 -15.07 12.79
C HIS A 67 -0.45 -16.15 12.19
N ASP A 68 -0.58 -16.44 10.89
CA ASP A 68 0.28 -17.36 10.14
C ASP A 68 0.70 -16.79 8.77
N ALA A 69 1.65 -17.42 8.08
CA ALA A 69 1.95 -17.13 6.68
C ALA A 69 0.85 -17.63 5.73
N SER A 70 0.12 -18.70 6.07
CA SER A 70 -0.97 -19.26 5.27
C SER A 70 -2.17 -18.31 5.14
N ASP A 71 -2.30 -17.31 6.03
CA ASP A 71 -3.40 -16.34 6.02
C ASP A 71 -3.47 -15.52 4.72
N PHE A 72 -2.36 -15.37 4.00
CA PHE A 72 -2.35 -14.69 2.69
C PHE A 72 -2.96 -15.53 1.56
N THR A 73 -3.18 -16.82 1.78
CA THR A 73 -3.73 -17.79 0.82
C THR A 73 -5.12 -18.29 1.20
N ALA A 74 -5.46 -18.23 2.49
CA ALA A 74 -6.80 -18.56 2.96
C ALA A 74 -7.80 -17.54 2.39
N SER A 75 -8.78 -18.01 1.62
CA SER A 75 -9.95 -17.19 1.30
C SER A 75 -10.57 -16.75 2.63
N GLN A 76 -10.79 -15.44 2.81
CA GLN A 76 -11.42 -14.91 4.02
C GLN A 76 -12.70 -15.72 4.29
N LYS A 77 -12.76 -16.39 5.44
CA LYS A 77 -13.98 -17.06 5.88
C LYS A 77 -15.08 -15.99 6.06
N PRO A 78 -16.34 -16.32 5.70
CA PRO A 78 -17.46 -15.38 5.75
C PRO A 78 -17.69 -14.82 7.15
#